data_AF-A0A0U2MAW9-F1
#
_entry.id   AF-A0A0U2MAW9-F1
#
_cell.length_a   1.000
_cell.length_b   1.000
_cell.length_c   1.000
_cell.angle_alpha   90.00
_cell.angle_beta   90.00
_cell.angle_gamma   90.00
#
_symmetry.space_group_name_H-M   'P 1'
#
loop_
_entity.id
_entity.type
_entity.pdbx_description
1 polymer ?
#
loop_
_entity_poly.entity_id
_entity_poly.type
_entity_poly.pdbx_seq_one_letter_code
_entity_poly.pdbx_strand_id
1 'polypeptide(L)'
;MCEPVYPAHLFVIIQSRYDNKFWIIKSNKEVIKKDIEGLISEFKDCYNSLRVSICPNEGKIIIWSKNGYNGIGIERADLLDENTWCNLSKFAHYVNDKLREPITPSMIDAAKEELLWLLGAHHSKSLNDLIIEV
;
A
#
# COMPACT_ATOMS: atom_id res chain seq x y z
N MET A 1 -7.27 2.49 -21.07
CA MET A 1 -6.04 3.16 -20.57
C MET A 1 -6.34 3.60 -19.14
N CYS A 2 -5.43 3.44 -18.16
CA CYS A 2 -5.67 4.03 -16.83
C CYS A 2 -5.73 5.56 -16.93
N GLU A 3 -6.70 6.18 -16.28
CA GLU A 3 -6.76 7.62 -16.09
C GLU A 3 -5.98 8.01 -14.81
N PRO A 4 -5.31 9.17 -14.77
CA PRO A 4 -4.63 9.60 -13.55
C PRO A 4 -5.66 9.88 -12.46
N VAL A 5 -5.47 9.29 -11.28
CA VAL A 5 -6.32 9.60 -10.12
C VAL A 5 -5.87 10.94 -9.53
N TYR A 6 -6.76 11.92 -9.49
CA TYR A 6 -6.52 13.22 -8.87
C TYR A 6 -7.36 13.36 -7.59
N PRO A 7 -6.80 13.75 -6.43
CA PRO A 7 -5.44 14.23 -6.17
C PRO A 7 -4.50 13.16 -5.57
N ALA A 8 -4.52 11.92 -6.06
CA ALA A 8 -3.73 10.84 -5.48
C ALA A 8 -2.21 11.07 -5.60
N HIS A 9 -1.46 10.69 -4.56
CA HIS A 9 0.00 10.85 -4.52
C HIS A 9 0.70 9.50 -4.38
N LEU A 10 1.53 9.14 -5.37
CA LEU A 10 2.30 7.91 -5.37
C LEU A 10 3.52 8.02 -4.46
N PHE A 11 3.89 6.91 -3.80
CA PHE A 11 5.13 6.83 -3.04
C PHE A 11 5.73 5.42 -3.06
N VAL A 12 7.03 5.35 -2.79
CA VAL A 12 7.79 4.11 -2.62
C VAL A 12 8.40 4.11 -1.22
N ILE A 13 8.44 2.93 -0.60
CA ILE A 13 9.14 2.71 0.65
C ILE A 13 10.26 1.70 0.42
N ILE A 14 11.48 2.02 0.86
CA ILE A 14 12.67 1.18 0.67
C ILE A 14 13.42 1.04 1.99
N GLN A 15 13.74 -0.20 2.39
CA GLN A 15 14.60 -0.46 3.54
C GLN A 15 16.08 -0.30 3.17
N SER A 16 16.76 0.61 3.87
CA SER A 16 18.20 0.86 3.81
C SER A 16 18.99 -0.31 4.37
N ARG A 17 20.04 -0.74 3.64
CA ARG A 17 20.97 -1.77 4.12
C ARG A 17 22.06 -1.24 5.07
N TYR A 18 22.29 0.06 5.07
CA TYR A 18 23.38 0.67 5.84
C TYR A 18 23.00 0.86 7.31
N ASP A 19 21.75 1.20 7.57
CA ASP A 19 21.27 1.59 8.89
C ASP A 19 19.90 1.00 9.25
N ASN A 20 19.37 0.06 8.45
CA ASN A 20 18.07 -0.60 8.63
C ASN A 20 16.87 0.37 8.74
N LYS A 21 17.05 1.62 8.31
CA LYS A 21 15.98 2.63 8.26
C LYS A 21 15.18 2.53 6.97
N PHE A 22 13.95 3.03 6.98
CA PHE A 22 13.04 3.07 5.85
C PHE A 22 13.03 4.47 5.22
N TRP A 23 13.13 4.51 3.90
CA TRP A 23 13.04 5.71 3.09
C TRP A 23 11.68 5.74 2.43
N ILE A 24 10.88 6.76 2.72
CA ILE A 24 9.61 7.05 2.06
C ILE A 24 9.89 8.13 1.01
N ILE A 25 9.73 7.77 -0.26
CA ILE A 25 9.99 8.65 -1.41
C ILE A 25 8.66 8.96 -2.05
N LYS A 26 8.20 10.20 -1.93
CA LYS A 26 6.91 10.67 -2.45
C LYS A 26 7.04 11.25 -3.85
N SER A 27 5.95 11.26 -4.61
CA SER A 27 5.90 11.79 -5.99
C SER A 27 6.22 13.29 -6.10
N ASN A 28 6.04 14.05 -5.01
CA ASN A 28 6.45 15.46 -4.90
C ASN A 28 7.96 15.65 -4.67
N LYS A 29 8.76 14.57 -4.75
CA LYS A 29 10.21 14.53 -4.49
C LYS A 29 10.58 14.70 -3.01
N GLU A 30 9.61 14.66 -2.10
CA GLU A 30 9.88 14.60 -0.67
C GLU A 30 10.47 13.23 -0.31
N VAL A 31 11.53 13.24 0.49
CA VAL A 31 12.21 12.03 0.97
C VAL A 31 12.26 12.07 2.48
N ILE A 32 11.58 11.12 3.11
CA ILE A 32 11.50 11.00 4.57
C ILE A 32 12.23 9.74 4.98
N LYS A 33 13.06 9.82 6.02
CA LYS A 33 13.80 8.67 6.56
C LYS A 33 13.34 8.38 7.98
N LYS A 34 12.84 7.18 8.24
CA LYS A 34 12.32 6.74 9.54
C LYS A 34 12.93 5.40 9.96
N ASP A 35 12.98 5.14 11.27
CA ASP A 35 13.18 3.77 11.77
C ASP A 35 11.87 2.97 11.70
N ILE A 36 11.89 1.73 12.19
CA ILE A 36 10.72 0.85 12.17
C ILE A 36 9.56 1.41 13.02
N GLU A 37 9.86 1.98 14.19
CA GLU A 37 8.83 2.56 15.07
C GLU A 37 8.18 3.79 14.45
N GLY A 38 8.98 4.66 13.82
CA GLY A 38 8.49 5.82 13.08
C GLY A 38 7.68 5.43 11.85
N LEU A 39 8.02 4.32 11.18
CA LEU A 39 7.23 3.77 10.09
C LEU A 39 5.89 3.20 10.57
N ILE A 40 5.90 2.43 11.66
CA ILE A 40 4.67 1.88 12.26
C ILE A 40 3.77 3.02 12.73
N SER A 41 4.33 4.06 13.34
CA SER A 41 3.58 5.24 13.79
C SER A 41 2.90 5.96 12.63
N GLU A 42 3.57 6.08 11.48
CA GLU A 42 3.00 6.65 10.24
C GLU A 42 1.76 5.89 9.76
N PHE A 43 1.67 4.58 10.05
CA PHE A 43 0.60 3.70 9.58
C PHE A 43 -0.20 3.06 10.73
N LYS A 44 -0.18 3.67 11.91
CA LYS A 44 -0.73 3.08 13.13
C LYS A 44 -2.25 2.89 13.06
N ASP A 45 -2.95 3.79 12.38
CA ASP A 45 -4.41 3.77 12.23
C ASP A 45 -4.86 3.02 10.96
N CYS A 46 -3.97 2.22 10.38
CA CYS A 46 -4.22 1.48 9.15
C CYS A 46 -4.58 0.01 9.44
N TYR A 47 -5.51 -0.53 8.67
CA TYR A 47 -5.79 -1.97 8.62
C TYR A 47 -4.64 -2.68 7.91
N ASN A 48 -4.02 -3.65 8.58
CA ASN A 48 -2.87 -4.38 8.06
C ASN A 48 -3.25 -5.83 7.76
N SER A 49 -3.02 -6.23 6.51
CA SER A 49 -2.88 -7.62 6.09
C SER A 49 -1.40 -7.91 5.79
N LEU A 50 -1.04 -9.19 5.64
CA LEU A 50 0.34 -9.63 5.37
C LEU A 50 1.00 -8.90 4.17
N ARG A 51 0.21 -8.35 3.25
CA ARG A 51 0.70 -7.70 2.02
C ARG A 51 0.17 -6.28 1.82
N VAL A 52 -0.88 -5.88 2.53
CA VAL A 52 -1.60 -4.63 2.27
C VAL A 52 -1.82 -3.87 3.57
N SER A 53 -1.51 -2.57 3.57
CA SER A 53 -1.89 -1.65 4.64
C SER A 53 -2.82 -0.58 4.10
N ILE A 54 -3.98 -0.37 4.74
CA ILE A 54 -5.02 0.58 4.31
C ILE A 54 -5.35 1.56 5.44
N CYS A 55 -5.24 2.86 5.19
CA CYS A 55 -5.51 3.92 6.16
C CYS A 55 -6.76 4.71 5.73
N PRO A 56 -7.94 4.47 6.34
CA PRO A 56 -9.20 5.06 5.90
C PRO A 56 -9.24 6.59 6.04
N ASN A 57 -8.68 7.12 7.13
CA ASN A 57 -8.76 8.54 7.47
C ASN A 57 -7.99 9.44 6.48
N GLU A 58 -7.02 8.88 5.75
CA GLU A 58 -6.19 9.60 4.77
C GLU A 58 -6.36 9.09 3.34
N GLY A 59 -7.19 8.06 3.13
CA GLY A 59 -7.28 7.32 1.88
C GLY A 59 -5.92 6.81 1.43
N LYS A 60 -5.17 6.14 2.29
CA LYS A 60 -3.82 5.64 1.94
C LYS A 60 -3.84 4.13 1.76
N ILE A 61 -3.21 3.63 0.72
CA ILE A 61 -2.99 2.19 0.50
C ILE A 61 -1.52 1.93 0.24
N ILE A 62 -1.00 0.88 0.86
CA ILE A 62 0.37 0.43 0.72
C ILE A 62 0.35 -1.07 0.43
N ILE A 63 1.17 -1.47 -0.54
CA ILE A 63 1.40 -2.87 -0.89
C ILE A 63 2.86 -3.18 -0.60
N TRP A 64 3.09 -4.16 0.26
CA TRP A 64 4.41 -4.58 0.72
C TRP A 64 4.91 -5.81 -0.03
N SER A 65 6.20 -5.84 -0.29
CA SER A 65 6.90 -7.02 -0.80
C SER A 65 6.94 -8.15 0.24
N LYS A 66 7.07 -9.41 -0.20
CA LYS A 66 6.95 -10.60 0.65
C LYS A 66 8.02 -10.65 1.75
N ASN A 67 9.25 -10.20 1.47
CA ASN A 67 10.32 -10.17 2.48
C ASN A 67 10.46 -8.81 3.16
N GLY A 68 9.53 -7.88 2.92
CA GLY A 68 9.41 -6.63 3.65
C GLY A 68 10.43 -5.53 3.29
N TYR A 69 11.20 -5.71 2.21
CA TYR A 69 12.25 -4.77 1.82
C TYR A 69 11.72 -3.51 1.15
N ASN A 70 10.66 -3.66 0.35
CA ASN A 70 10.05 -2.58 -0.40
C ASN A 70 8.54 -2.53 -0.19
N GLY A 71 8.00 -1.34 -0.39
CA GLY A 71 6.59 -1.07 -0.54
C GLY A 71 6.32 -0.02 -1.60
N ILE A 72 5.11 -0.02 -2.13
CA ILE A 72 4.57 1.06 -2.95
C ILE A 72 3.20 1.44 -2.41
N GLY A 73 2.79 2.68 -2.62
CA GLY A 73 1.49 3.10 -2.18
C GLY A 73 0.97 4.35 -2.86
N ILE A 74 -0.28 4.66 -2.55
CA ILE A 74 -0.96 5.89 -2.92
C ILE A 74 -1.55 6.52 -1.65
N GLU A 75 -1.37 7.83 -1.48
CA GLU A 75 -2.11 8.65 -0.52
C GLU A 75 -3.30 9.32 -1.22
N ARG A 76 -4.39 9.57 -0.49
CA ARG A 76 -5.62 10.19 -1.02
C ARG A 76 -6.25 9.41 -2.18
N ALA A 77 -6.14 8.09 -2.13
CA ALA A 77 -6.78 7.15 -3.05
C ALA A 77 -8.26 6.94 -2.71
N ASP A 78 -9.09 6.89 -3.76
CA ASP A 78 -10.35 6.15 -3.71
C ASP A 78 -10.05 4.67 -3.98
N LEU A 79 -10.28 3.82 -2.98
CA LEU A 79 -9.93 2.40 -3.05
C LEU A 79 -10.92 1.58 -3.88
N LEU A 80 -12.10 2.13 -4.16
CA LEU A 80 -13.11 1.52 -5.02
C LEU A 80 -12.93 1.94 -6.49
N ASP A 81 -12.09 2.93 -6.77
CA ASP A 81 -11.77 3.36 -8.13
C ASP A 81 -10.77 2.41 -8.79
N GLU A 82 -11.19 1.79 -9.90
CA GLU A 82 -10.34 0.96 -10.76
C GLU A 82 -9.07 1.67 -11.24
N ASN A 83 -9.13 2.99 -11.45
CA ASN A 83 -7.96 3.77 -11.87
C ASN A 83 -6.88 3.83 -10.78
N THR A 84 -7.23 3.77 -9.50
CA THR A 84 -6.27 3.72 -8.39
C THR A 84 -5.37 2.50 -8.51
N TRP A 85 -5.99 1.32 -8.68
CA TRP A 85 -5.29 0.05 -8.80
C TRP A 85 -4.49 -0.05 -10.10
N CYS A 86 -5.06 0.44 -11.20
CA CYS A 86 -4.39 0.51 -12.50
C CYS A 86 -3.13 1.39 -12.44
N ASN A 87 -3.19 2.54 -11.75
CA ASN A 87 -2.04 3.43 -11.57
C ASN A 87 -0.99 2.84 -10.63
N LEU A 88 -1.39 2.18 -9.54
CA LEU A 88 -0.46 1.40 -8.70
C LEU A 88 0.28 0.35 -9.53
N SER A 89 -0.44 -0.39 -10.36
CA SER A 89 0.12 -1.45 -11.21
C SER A 89 1.16 -0.92 -12.21
N LYS A 90 0.82 0.18 -12.89
CA LYS A 90 1.79 0.88 -13.76
C LYS A 90 2.99 1.41 -13.01
N PHE A 91 2.77 2.00 -11.83
CA PHE A 91 3.84 2.56 -11.04
C PHE A 91 4.80 1.47 -10.55
N ALA A 92 4.26 0.36 -10.07
CA ALA A 92 5.02 -0.82 -9.67
C ALA A 92 5.89 -1.33 -10.80
N HIS A 93 5.31 -1.48 -12.00
CA HIS A 93 6.03 -1.88 -13.20
C HIS A 93 7.19 -0.92 -13.52
N TYR A 94 6.94 0.39 -13.42
CA TYR A 94 7.95 1.42 -13.71
C TYR A 94 9.12 1.42 -12.72
N VAL A 95 8.87 1.19 -11.44
CA VAL A 95 9.93 1.23 -10.40
C VAL A 95 10.59 -0.12 -10.17
N ASN A 96 10.05 -1.20 -10.75
CA ASN A 96 10.40 -2.58 -10.39
C ASN A 96 11.89 -2.90 -10.54
N ASP A 97 12.53 -2.35 -11.57
CA ASP A 97 13.95 -2.55 -11.86
C ASP A 97 14.87 -1.81 -10.85
N LYS A 98 14.32 -0.86 -10.08
CA LYS A 98 15.02 -0.11 -9.02
C LYS A 98 14.83 -0.73 -7.64
N LEU A 99 13.90 -1.67 -7.51
CA LEU A 99 13.51 -2.27 -6.24
C LEU A 99 14.36 -3.51 -5.93
N ARG A 100 14.81 -3.62 -4.68
CA ARG A 100 15.48 -4.83 -4.16
C ARG A 100 14.66 -6.10 -4.34
N GLU A 101 13.41 -6.05 -3.92
CA GLU A 101 12.40 -7.07 -4.13
C GLU A 101 11.27 -6.47 -4.97
N PRO A 102 10.97 -7.05 -6.14
CA PRO A 102 9.97 -6.51 -7.03
C PRO A 102 8.57 -6.57 -6.41
N ILE A 103 7.74 -5.59 -6.75
CA ILE A 103 6.30 -5.62 -6.48
C ILE A 103 5.63 -5.75 -7.83
N THR A 104 5.06 -6.92 -8.10
CA THR A 104 4.51 -7.23 -9.42
C THR A 104 3.05 -6.78 -9.54
N PRO A 105 2.55 -6.54 -10.78
CA PRO A 105 1.12 -6.34 -11.03
C PRO A 105 0.24 -7.41 -10.39
N SER A 106 0.66 -8.68 -10.41
CA SER A 106 -0.10 -9.77 -9.79
C SER A 106 -0.20 -9.66 -8.27
N MET A 107 0.78 -9.05 -7.59
CA MET A 107 0.68 -8.78 -6.15
C MET A 107 -0.35 -7.69 -5.87
N ILE A 108 -0.50 -6.73 -6.79
CA ILE A 108 -1.46 -5.64 -6.70
C ILE A 108 -2.88 -6.16 -6.97
N ASP A 109 -3.04 -7.01 -7.98
CA ASP A 109 -4.32 -7.67 -8.26
C ASP A 109 -4.76 -8.54 -7.07
N ALA A 110 -3.83 -9.30 -6.49
CA ALA A 110 -4.12 -10.09 -5.29
C ALA A 110 -4.51 -9.19 -4.09
N ALA A 111 -3.80 -8.08 -3.90
CA ALA A 111 -4.11 -7.09 -2.87
C ALA A 111 -5.50 -6.45 -3.07
N LYS A 112 -5.88 -6.21 -4.33
CA LYS A 112 -7.20 -5.68 -4.69
C LYS A 112 -8.32 -6.66 -4.36
N GLU A 113 -8.19 -7.91 -4.77
CA GLU A 113 -9.16 -8.97 -4.46
C GLU A 113 -9.29 -9.17 -2.94
N GLU A 114 -8.17 -9.13 -2.22
CA GLU A 114 -8.16 -9.19 -0.76
C GLU A 114 -8.91 -8.00 -0.13
N LEU A 115 -8.69 -6.77 -0.62
CA LEU A 115 -9.45 -5.61 -0.16
C LEU A 115 -10.95 -5.77 -0.45
N LEU A 116 -11.31 -6.13 -1.68
CA LEU A 116 -12.71 -6.29 -2.07
C LEU A 116 -13.40 -7.38 -1.27
N TRP A 117 -12.69 -8.46 -0.94
CA TRP A 117 -13.20 -9.49 -0.04
C TRP A 117 -13.40 -8.95 1.38
N LEU A 118 -12.46 -8.19 1.94
CA LEU A 118 -12.60 -7.56 3.25
C LEU A 118 -13.81 -6.60 3.27
N LEU A 119 -13.92 -5.71 2.29
CA LEU A 119 -15.05 -4.78 2.18
C LEU A 119 -16.38 -5.52 1.91
N GLY A 120 -16.35 -6.55 1.07
CA GLY A 120 -17.46 -7.41 0.67
C GLY A 120 -18.02 -8.28 1.79
N ALA A 121 -17.15 -8.88 2.61
CA ALA A 121 -17.50 -9.72 3.75
C ALA A 121 -18.25 -8.94 4.86
N HIS A 122 -18.11 -7.61 4.89
CA HIS A 122 -18.78 -6.74 5.84
C HIS A 122 -20.17 -6.24 5.38
N HIS A 123 -20.75 -6.76 4.29
CA HIS A 123 -22.02 -6.29 3.74
C HIS A 123 -23.33 -6.79 4.41
N SER A 124 -23.32 -7.51 5.55
CA SER A 124 -24.62 -7.92 6.16
C SER A 124 -24.72 -8.10 7.67
N LYS A 125 -23.72 -7.74 8.48
CA LYS A 125 -23.86 -7.75 9.95
C LYS A 125 -23.09 -6.57 10.54
N SER A 126 -23.76 -5.85 11.44
CA SER A 126 -23.17 -4.96 12.44
C SER A 126 -21.74 -5.40 12.78
N LEU A 127 -20.80 -4.47 12.67
CA LEU A 127 -19.34 -4.55 12.89
C LEU A 127 -18.90 -5.05 14.29
N ASN A 128 -19.67 -5.90 14.95
CA ASN A 128 -19.36 -6.39 16.29
C ASN A 128 -18.84 -7.83 16.34
N ASP A 129 -19.14 -8.69 15.37
CA ASP A 129 -18.78 -10.11 15.51
C ASP A 129 -18.30 -10.72 14.20
N LEU A 130 -16.99 -10.65 13.92
CA LEU A 130 -16.31 -11.74 13.23
C LEU A 130 -14.79 -11.70 13.48
N ILE A 131 -14.31 -12.70 14.22
CA ILE A 131 -12.89 -13.07 14.30
C ILE A 131 -12.67 -14.23 13.32
N ILE A 132 -11.53 -14.16 12.64
CA ILE A 132 -10.96 -15.12 11.68
C ILE A 132 -10.42 -16.34 12.45
N GLU A 133 -10.60 -17.55 11.92
CA GLU A 133 -9.75 -18.69 12.28
C GLU A 133 -8.68 -18.94 11.21
N VAL A 134 -7.46 -19.19 11.71
CA VAL A 134 -6.33 -19.82 11.03
C VAL A 134 -5.96 -21.06 11.85
#